data_AF-A0A377HEE6-F1
#
_entry.id   AF-A0A377HEE6-F1
#
_cell.length_a   1.000
_cell.length_b   1.000
_cell.length_c   1.000
_cell.angle_alpha   90.00
_cell.angle_beta   90.00
_cell.angle_gamma   90.00
#
_symmetry.space_group_name_H-M   'P 1'
#
loop_
_entity.id
_entity.type
_entity.pdbx_description
1 polymer ?
#
loop_
_entity_poly.entity_id
_entity_poly.type
_entity_poly.pdbx_seq_one_letter_code
_entity_poly.pdbx_strand_id
1 'polypeptide(L)' 'MMSIAQVRSAGSAGNYYTDKDNYYVLGSMGERWAGQGAEQLGLQGSVDKDVLPVFWRAGCRTEQI' A
#
# COMPACT_ATOMS: atom_id res chain seq x y z
N MET A 1 -6.93 -3.46 19.52
CA MET A 1 -6.33 -2.11 19.67
C MET A 1 -5.96 -1.60 18.29
N MET A 2 -6.09 -0.30 18.01
CA MET A 2 -5.71 0.31 16.73
C MET A 2 -4.62 1.36 16.95
N SER A 3 -3.64 1.45 16.03
CA SER A 3 -2.52 2.40 16.04
C SER A 3 -2.49 3.19 14.73
N ILE A 4 -2.19 4.49 14.81
CA ILE A 4 -2.13 5.40 13.66
C ILE A 4 -0.70 5.91 13.52
N ALA A 5 -0.12 5.79 12.32
CA ALA A 5 1.23 6.27 12.00
C ALA A 5 1.29 6.79 10.55
N GLN A 6 2.11 7.83 10.32
CA GLN A 6 2.32 8.39 8.99
C GLN A 6 3.32 7.55 8.18
N VAL A 7 2.99 7.28 6.91
CA VAL A 7 3.90 6.61 5.97
C VAL A 7 4.95 7.59 5.47
N ARG A 8 6.24 7.27 5.67
CA ARG A 8 7.34 8.22 5.41
C ARG A 8 7.64 8.45 3.93
N SER A 9 7.64 7.41 3.10
CA SER A 9 7.94 7.55 1.67
C SER A 9 7.34 6.40 0.87
N ALA A 10 6.92 6.67 -0.36
CA ALA A 10 6.34 5.67 -1.25
C ALA A 10 7.30 4.51 -1.57
N GLY A 11 8.59 4.83 -1.76
CA GLY A 11 9.61 3.82 -2.11
C GLY A 11 9.95 2.90 -0.95
N SER A 12 10.19 3.46 0.25
CA SER A 12 10.48 2.64 1.43
C SER A 12 9.25 1.84 1.87
N ALA A 13 8.05 2.41 1.76
CA ALA A 13 6.81 1.73 2.12
C ALA A 13 6.50 0.55 1.20
N GLY A 14 6.68 0.69 -0.11
CA GLY A 14 6.44 -0.40 -1.07
C GLY A 14 7.28 -1.64 -0.75
N ASN A 15 8.57 -1.45 -0.48
CA ASN A 15 9.45 -2.55 -0.08
C ASN A 15 9.07 -3.10 1.29
N TYR A 16 8.87 -2.23 2.28
CA TYR A 16 8.59 -2.66 3.65
C TYR A 16 7.29 -3.45 3.76
N TYR A 17 6.17 -2.94 3.25
CA TYR A 17 4.88 -3.60 3.42
C TYR A 17 4.74 -4.89 2.60
N THR A 18 5.55 -5.09 1.56
CA THR A 18 5.49 -6.27 0.68
C THR A 18 6.64 -7.26 0.89
N ASP A 19 7.47 -7.01 1.91
CA ASP A 19 8.60 -7.88 2.25
C ASP A 19 8.09 -9.25 2.76
N LYS A 20 8.71 -10.32 2.27
CA LYS A 20 8.36 -11.69 2.68
C LYS A 20 8.63 -11.93 4.16
N ASP A 21 9.65 -11.27 4.70
CA ASP A 21 10.06 -11.47 6.09
C ASP A 21 8.96 -11.05 7.08
N ASN A 22 8.12 -10.09 6.70
CA ASN A 22 6.99 -9.63 7.52
C ASN A 22 5.84 -10.64 7.62
N TYR A 23 5.77 -11.60 6.69
CA TYR A 23 4.67 -12.57 6.61
C TYR A 23 5.16 -14.01 6.62
N TYR A 24 6.43 -14.25 6.94
CA TYR A 24 7.06 -15.57 6.86
C TYR A 24 6.26 -16.63 7.64
N VAL A 25 5.84 -16.31 8.87
CA VAL A 25 5.05 -17.21 9.72
C VAL A 25 3.62 -17.41 9.20
N LEU A 26 3.06 -16.39 8.53
CA LEU A 26 1.71 -16.44 7.97
C LEU A 26 1.66 -17.15 6.61
N GLY A 27 2.81 -17.35 5.96
CA GLY A 27 2.94 -18.00 4.65
C GLY A 27 2.46 -17.18 3.46
N SER A 28 1.68 -16.12 3.69
CA SER A 28 1.21 -15.18 2.68
C SER A 28 0.85 -13.82 3.30
N MET A 29 0.88 -12.77 2.48
CA MET A 29 0.58 -11.40 2.90
C MET A 29 -0.93 -11.11 2.97
N GLY A 30 -1.73 -11.71 2.09
CA GLY A 30 -3.20 -11.53 2.11
C GLY A 30 -3.66 -10.12 1.75
N GLU A 31 -2.85 -9.39 1.01
CA GLU A 31 -3.07 -8.02 0.58
C GLU A 31 -4.29 -7.88 -0.33
N ARG A 32 -5.04 -6.79 -0.14
CA ARG A 32 -6.14 -6.44 -1.04
C ARG A 32 -6.42 -4.94 -1.06
N TRP A 33 -6.89 -4.46 -2.19
CA TRP A 33 -7.49 -3.13 -2.29
C TRP A 33 -8.79 -3.05 -1.48
N ALA A 34 -9.05 -1.88 -0.91
CA ALA A 34 -10.25 -1.61 -0.13
C ALA A 34 -10.67 -0.14 -0.25
N GLY A 35 -11.97 0.10 -0.16
CA GLY A 35 -12.57 1.45 -0.16
C GLY A 35 -13.05 1.92 -1.53
N GLN A 36 -14.02 2.83 -1.51
CA GLN A 36 -14.72 3.32 -2.71
C GLN A 36 -13.78 4.04 -3.71
N GLY A 37 -12.72 4.69 -3.22
CA GLY A 37 -11.73 5.33 -4.10
C GLY A 37 -10.93 4.31 -4.92
N ALA A 38 -10.61 3.15 -4.36
CA ALA A 38 -9.95 2.07 -5.09
C ALA A 38 -10.92 1.43 -6.11
N GLU A 39 -12.18 1.22 -5.71
CA GLU A 39 -13.23 0.70 -6.60
C GLU A 39 -13.45 1.60 -7.82
N GLN A 40 -13.49 2.93 -7.64
CA GLN A 40 -13.61 3.90 -8.73
C GLN A 40 -12.44 3.86 -9.71
N LEU A 41 -11.24 3.52 -9.23
CA LEU A 41 -10.04 3.33 -10.04
C LEU A 41 -9.94 1.92 -10.63
N GLY A 42 -10.91 1.04 -10.38
CA GLY A 42 -10.89 -0.36 -10.83
C GLY A 42 -9.87 -1.24 -10.09
N LEU A 43 -9.34 -0.77 -8.96
CA LEU A 43 -8.36 -1.50 -8.16
C LEU A 43 -9.09 -2.43 -7.19
N GLN A 44 -9.06 -3.74 -7.50
CA GLN A 44 -9.75 -4.77 -6.72
C GLN A 44 -8.87 -6.01 -6.56
N GLY A 45 -9.11 -6.78 -5.49
CA GLY A 45 -8.34 -8.00 -5.22
C GLY A 45 -6.90 -7.67 -4.82
N SER A 46 -5.97 -8.55 -5.20
CA SER A 46 -4.54 -8.46 -4.84
C SER A 46 -3.90 -7.13 -5.25
N VAL A 47 -2.96 -6.67 -4.44
CA VAL A 47 -2.23 -5.43 -4.66
C VAL A 47 -1.00 -5.72 -5.51
N ASP A 48 -0.91 -5.07 -6.67
CA ASP A 48 0.28 -5.11 -7.51
C ASP A 48 1.41 -4.26 -6.89
N LYS A 49 2.59 -4.87 -6.77
CA LYS A 49 3.79 -4.25 -6.19
C LYS A 49 4.32 -3.09 -7.02
N ASP A 50 4.03 -3.03 -8.31
CA ASP A 50 4.44 -1.94 -9.18
C ASP A 50 3.43 -0.77 -9.16
N VAL A 51 2.15 -1.07 -8.89
CA VAL A 51 1.07 -0.08 -8.83
C VAL A 51 1.07 0.68 -7.50
N LEU A 52 1.33 -0.01 -6.38
CA LEU A 52 1.27 0.58 -5.04
C LEU A 52 2.24 1.79 -4.84
N PRO A 53 3.52 1.72 -5.25
CA PRO A 53 4.43 2.87 -5.15
C PRO A 53 4.02 4.04 -6.05
N VAL A 54 3.45 3.77 -7.23
CA VAL A 54 2.95 4.81 -8.15
C VAL A 54 1.73 5.50 -7.54
N PHE A 55 0.80 4.74 -6.97
CA PHE A 55 -0.36 5.25 -6.26
C PHE A 55 0.05 6.19 -5.11
N TRP A 56 0.99 5.77 -4.25
CA TRP A 56 1.48 6.64 -3.18
C TRP A 56 2.22 7.87 -3.68
N ARG A 57 2.98 7.78 -4.78
CA ARG A 57 3.62 8.96 -5.39
C ARG A 57 2.62 9.95 -5.96
N ALA A 58 1.46 9.49 -6.45
CA ALA A 58 0.38 10.37 -6.88
C ALA A 58 -0.26 11.08 -5.68
N GLY A 59 -0.56 10.34 -4.60
CA GLY A 59 -1.13 10.91 -3.37
C GLY A 59 -0.18 11.81 -2.57
N CYS A 60 1.13 11.56 -2.60
CA CYS A 60 2.11 12.40 -1.89
C CYS A 60 2.32 13.77 -2.58
N ARG A 61 1.86 13.92 -3.83
CA ARG A 61 1.99 15.16 -4.61
C ARG A 61 0.95 16.22 -4.26
N THR A 62 -0.16 15.80 -3.63
CA THR A 62 -1.25 16.71 -3.24
C THR A 62 -1.02 17.41 -1.90
N GLU A 63 0.08 17.14 -1.20
CA GLU A 63 0.44 17.80 0.08
C GLU A 63 1.56 18.85 -0.08
N GLN A 64 1.86 19.31 -1.30
CA GLN A 64 2.85 20.38 -1.57
C GLN A 64 2.24 21.73 -2.00
N ILE A 65 0.99 22.02 -1.64
CA ILE A 65 0.36 23.34 -1.84
C ILE A 65 0.04 23.96 -0.49
#